data_AF-A0A2P0B221-F1
#
_entry.id   AF-A0A2P0B221-F1
#
_cell.length_a   1.000
_cell.length_b   1.000
_cell.length_c   1.000
_cell.angle_alpha   90.00
_cell.angle_beta   90.00
_cell.angle_gamma   90.00
#
_symmetry.space_group_name_H-M   'P 1'
#
loop_
_entity.id
_entity.type
_entity.pdbx_description
1 polymer ?
#
loop_
_entity_poly.entity_id
_entity_poly.type
_entity_poly.pdbx_seq_one_letter_code
_entity_poly.pdbx_strand_id
1 'polypeptide(L)'
;MEREADVSGILSQTVDVIGAAGRAVLIYVVVLGLFNGIGGLAGLAEMDDNVFSVGIRSGVLNAETLGLAATLYQLLGLVLYVVAAFFLLRQMLEQIGRPARGGNLLSYVAMSVLAMIGLMIGFVLLVIPGLILLVRWSAANGFLLSGDKGITGALGTSWEATGRRGWSIFGAGLVLWVGLAVLSSIVVGIVAATGFTASGGFSPLFGVAMTVSGLIEAFNNAASFAFSIAVFHLVAPADTSVADVFE
;
A
#
# COMPACT_ATOMS: atom_id res chain seq x y z
N MET A 1 4.84 -23.36 18.16
CA MET A 1 4.43 -22.05 18.70
C MET A 1 3.11 -21.72 18.03
N GLU A 2 2.02 -21.72 18.79
CA GLU A 2 0.67 -21.52 18.26
C GLU A 2 0.59 -20.15 17.57
N ARG A 3 0.16 -20.14 16.30
CA ARG A 3 -0.10 -18.90 15.55
C ARG A 3 -1.37 -18.25 16.11
N GLU A 4 -1.27 -17.64 17.28
CA GLU A 4 -2.34 -16.79 17.78
C GLU A 4 -2.40 -15.56 16.89
N ALA A 5 -3.43 -15.50 16.04
CA ALA A 5 -3.76 -14.30 15.27
C ALA A 5 -4.45 -13.26 16.16
N ASP A 6 -3.78 -12.93 17.25
CA ASP A 6 -4.10 -11.80 18.10
C ASP A 6 -3.46 -10.53 17.53
N VAL A 7 -3.92 -9.37 17.98
CA VAL A 7 -3.48 -8.04 17.53
C VAL A 7 -1.95 -7.93 17.57
N SER A 8 -1.34 -8.38 18.67
CA SER A 8 0.11 -8.39 18.85
C SER A 8 0.83 -9.29 17.84
N GLY A 9 0.30 -10.49 17.58
CA GLY A 9 0.88 -11.43 16.62
C GLY A 9 0.86 -10.90 15.19
N ILE A 10 -0.21 -10.22 14.78
CA ILE A 10 -0.31 -9.59 13.45
C ILE A 10 0.70 -8.45 13.31
N LEU A 11 0.83 -7.60 14.33
CA LEU A 11 1.78 -6.49 14.32
C LEU A 11 3.23 -6.97 14.33
N SER A 12 3.56 -7.97 15.17
CA SER A 12 4.89 -8.59 15.18
C SER A 12 5.24 -9.16 13.81
N GLN A 13 4.33 -9.94 13.22
CA GLN A 13 4.54 -10.51 11.89
C GLN A 13 4.70 -9.42 10.82
N THR A 14 4.00 -8.29 10.94
CA THR A 14 4.15 -7.15 10.03
C THR A 14 5.56 -6.56 10.11
N VAL A 15 6.08 -6.37 11.34
CA VAL A 15 7.45 -5.90 11.56
C VAL A 15 8.47 -6.90 11.04
N ASP A 16 8.24 -8.20 11.25
CA ASP A 16 9.12 -9.27 10.74
C ASP A 16 9.16 -9.28 9.21
N VAL A 17 8.04 -9.07 8.53
CA VAL A 17 7.97 -8.95 7.06
C VAL A 17 8.76 -7.72 6.58
N ILE A 18 8.61 -6.57 7.25
CA ILE A 18 9.37 -5.36 6.93
C ILE A 18 10.87 -5.60 7.13
N GLY A 19 11.26 -6.24 8.23
CA GLY A 19 12.66 -6.54 8.55
C GLY A 19 13.28 -7.52 7.56
N ALA A 20 12.59 -8.62 7.25
CA ALA A 20 13.05 -9.63 6.30
C ALA A 20 13.16 -9.06 4.88
N ALA A 21 12.20 -8.22 4.47
CA ALA A 21 12.24 -7.52 3.18
C ALA A 21 12.92 -6.15 3.25
N GLY A 22 13.75 -5.87 4.27
CA GLY A 22 14.26 -4.52 4.54
C GLY A 22 14.96 -3.86 3.35
N ARG A 23 15.76 -4.62 2.58
CA ARG A 23 16.40 -4.11 1.35
C ARG A 23 15.37 -3.70 0.28
N ALA A 24 14.33 -4.50 0.08
CA ALA A 24 13.26 -4.23 -0.87
C ALA A 24 12.46 -2.99 -0.48
N VAL A 25 12.10 -2.89 0.81
CA VAL A 25 11.40 -1.74 1.39
C VAL A 25 12.23 -0.48 1.21
N LEU A 26 13.53 -0.52 1.53
CA LEU A 26 14.42 0.63 1.36
C LEU A 26 14.51 1.09 -0.10
N ILE A 27 14.65 0.16 -1.04
CA ILE A 27 14.68 0.49 -2.48
C ILE A 27 13.36 1.14 -2.90
N TYR A 28 12.22 0.55 -2.52
CA TYR A 28 10.89 1.10 -2.81
C TYR A 28 10.72 2.52 -2.27
N VAL A 29 11.08 2.72 -0.99
CA VAL A 29 10.96 4.01 -0.31
C VAL A 29 11.84 5.06 -0.95
N VAL A 30 13.12 4.74 -1.19
CA VAL A 30 14.08 5.69 -1.78
C VAL A 30 13.69 6.06 -3.21
N VAL A 31 13.30 5.09 -4.04
CA VAL A 31 12.94 5.34 -5.44
C VAL A 31 11.72 6.27 -5.52
N LEU A 32 10.65 5.99 -4.75
CA LEU A 32 9.44 6.82 -4.78
C LEU A 32 9.66 8.17 -4.09
N GLY A 33 10.40 8.21 -2.99
CA GLY A 33 10.73 9.46 -2.31
C GLY A 33 11.55 10.39 -3.19
N LEU A 34 12.60 9.88 -3.84
CA LEU A 34 13.41 10.66 -4.77
C LEU A 34 12.63 11.07 -6.02
N PHE A 35 11.76 10.20 -6.53
CA PHE A 35 10.87 10.57 -7.63
C PHE A 35 10.07 11.79 -7.23
N ASN A 36 9.26 11.72 -6.17
CA ASN A 36 8.49 12.85 -5.64
C ASN A 36 9.33 14.11 -5.40
N GLY A 37 10.55 13.95 -4.89
CA GLY A 37 11.53 15.02 -4.75
C GLY A 37 11.88 15.74 -6.04
N ILE A 38 12.15 15.00 -7.12
CA ILE A 38 12.42 15.53 -8.45
C ILE A 38 11.21 16.30 -8.98
N GLY A 39 10.01 15.74 -8.81
CA GLY A 39 8.76 16.44 -9.15
C GLY A 39 8.62 17.74 -8.38
N GLY A 40 8.96 17.73 -7.09
CA GLY A 40 8.99 18.94 -6.28
C GLY A 40 10.00 19.98 -6.77
N LEU A 41 11.24 19.57 -7.00
CA LEU A 41 12.30 20.45 -7.50
C LEU A 41 11.89 21.14 -8.81
N ALA A 42 11.24 20.40 -9.70
CA ALA A 42 10.81 20.90 -11.00
C ALA A 42 9.47 21.68 -10.97
N GLY A 43 8.80 21.77 -9.81
CA GLY A 43 7.46 22.36 -9.70
C GLY A 43 6.37 21.54 -10.41
N LEU A 44 6.60 20.24 -10.60
CA LEU A 44 5.71 19.28 -11.27
C LEU A 44 4.90 18.41 -10.30
N ALA A 45 5.23 18.46 -9.01
CA ALA A 45 4.51 17.74 -7.95
C ALA A 45 3.78 18.73 -7.03
N GLU A 46 2.56 18.39 -6.63
CA GLU A 46 1.73 19.17 -5.71
C GLU A 46 1.61 18.44 -4.37
N MET A 47 1.63 19.18 -3.25
CA MET A 47 1.57 18.59 -1.91
C MET A 47 0.17 18.08 -1.53
N ASP A 48 -0.87 18.45 -2.28
CA ASP A 48 -2.28 18.20 -1.94
C ASP A 48 -2.89 16.97 -2.64
N ASP A 49 -2.15 16.29 -3.51
CA ASP A 49 -2.71 15.26 -4.38
C ASP A 49 -2.78 13.89 -3.68
N ASN A 50 -3.80 13.72 -2.83
CA ASN A 50 -4.46 12.42 -2.75
C ASN A 50 -4.98 12.09 -4.16
N VAL A 51 -4.50 11.03 -4.80
CA VAL A 51 -5.02 10.56 -6.11
C VAL A 51 -6.56 10.40 -6.13
N PHE A 52 -7.18 10.21 -4.96
CA PHE A 52 -8.63 10.18 -4.79
C PHE A 52 -9.32 11.57 -4.71
N SER A 53 -8.63 12.65 -4.33
CA SER A 53 -9.17 14.03 -4.39
C SER A 53 -9.12 14.61 -5.80
N VAL A 54 -8.19 14.11 -6.63
CA VAL A 54 -8.05 14.43 -8.07
C VAL A 54 -9.31 14.08 -8.88
N GLY A 55 -10.18 13.20 -8.37
CA GLY A 55 -11.42 12.82 -9.06
C GLY A 55 -12.68 13.62 -8.71
N ILE A 56 -12.72 14.30 -7.55
CA ILE A 56 -13.97 14.93 -7.03
C ILE A 56 -13.84 16.45 -6.88
N ARG A 57 -12.63 17.01 -6.70
CA ARG A 57 -12.44 18.46 -6.50
C ARG A 57 -11.75 19.19 -7.65
N SER A 58 -10.82 18.55 -8.35
CA SER A 58 -10.21 19.10 -9.55
C SER A 58 -10.73 18.33 -10.75
N GLY A 59 -11.33 19.02 -11.72
CA GLY A 59 -11.66 18.40 -12.98
C GLY A 59 -10.39 17.78 -13.56
N VAL A 60 -10.38 16.46 -13.70
CA VAL A 60 -9.37 15.66 -14.44
C VAL A 60 -9.11 16.20 -15.86
N LEU A 61 -9.95 17.14 -16.33
CA LEU A 61 -9.90 17.81 -17.63
C LEU A 61 -9.60 19.31 -17.55
N ASN A 62 -9.27 19.88 -16.39
CA ASN A 62 -8.82 21.26 -16.28
C ASN A 62 -7.32 21.33 -16.68
N ALA A 63 -7.08 21.19 -17.98
CA ALA A 63 -5.79 21.47 -18.63
C ALA A 63 -5.40 22.96 -18.58
N GLU A 64 -6.05 23.77 -17.73
CA GLU A 64 -5.85 25.21 -17.66
C GLU A 64 -4.79 25.63 -16.64
N THR A 65 -4.40 24.77 -15.68
CA THR A 65 -3.41 25.12 -14.64
C THR A 65 -2.21 24.18 -14.53
N LEU A 66 -2.33 22.91 -14.93
CA LEU A 66 -1.24 21.94 -14.94
C LEU A 66 -0.72 21.81 -16.38
N GLY A 67 0.48 22.32 -16.65
CA GLY A 67 1.12 22.12 -17.95
C GLY A 67 1.26 20.63 -18.27
N LEU A 68 1.22 20.26 -19.56
CA LEU A 68 1.33 18.86 -20.03
C LEU A 68 2.48 18.08 -19.36
N ALA A 69 3.57 18.75 -19.01
CA ALA A 69 4.69 18.17 -18.27
C ALA A 69 4.32 17.63 -16.89
N ALA A 70 3.48 18.34 -16.12
CA ALA A 70 3.04 17.90 -14.79
C ALA A 70 2.12 16.68 -14.88
N THR A 71 1.17 16.69 -15.84
CA THR A 71 0.31 15.53 -16.09
C THR A 71 1.11 14.29 -16.50
N LEU A 72 2.07 14.42 -17.42
CA LEU A 72 2.94 13.31 -17.81
C LEU A 72 3.78 12.80 -16.63
N TYR A 73 4.27 13.71 -15.79
CA TYR A 73 5.02 13.36 -14.60
C TYR A 73 4.18 12.57 -13.59
N GLN A 74 2.93 12.98 -13.34
CA GLN A 74 2.00 12.24 -12.48
C GLN A 74 1.69 10.84 -13.04
N LEU A 75 1.48 10.72 -14.37
CA LEU A 75 1.26 9.43 -15.02
C LEU A 75 2.48 8.51 -14.89
N LEU A 76 3.70 9.05 -15.04
CA LEU A 76 4.93 8.30 -14.79
C LEU A 76 5.03 7.86 -13.33
N GLY A 77 4.64 8.71 -12.38
CA GLY A 77 4.58 8.39 -10.96
C GLY A 77 3.62 7.25 -10.65
N LEU A 78 2.44 7.25 -11.27
CA LEU A 78 1.46 6.16 -11.14
C LEU A 78 2.03 4.83 -11.65
N VAL A 79 2.64 4.83 -12.84
CA VAL A 79 3.26 3.62 -13.40
C VAL A 79 4.39 3.13 -12.51
N LEU A 80 5.25 4.04 -12.05
CA LEU A 80 6.34 3.72 -11.13
C LEU A 80 5.83 3.12 -9.82
N TYR A 81 4.80 3.71 -9.21
CA TYR A 81 4.16 3.22 -8.00
C TYR A 81 3.62 1.79 -8.18
N VAL A 82 2.83 1.56 -9.22
CA VAL A 82 2.21 0.25 -9.48
C VAL A 82 3.27 -0.83 -9.68
N VAL A 83 4.30 -0.54 -10.48
CA VAL A 83 5.39 -1.47 -10.75
C VAL A 83 6.20 -1.73 -9.49
N ALA A 84 6.58 -0.69 -8.75
CA ALA A 84 7.35 -0.80 -7.52
C ALA A 84 6.58 -1.57 -6.43
N ALA A 85 5.28 -1.32 -6.29
CA ALA A 85 4.41 -2.02 -5.34
C ALA A 85 4.30 -3.52 -5.67
N PHE A 86 4.12 -3.85 -6.94
CA PHE A 86 4.07 -5.25 -7.40
C PHE A 86 5.37 -6.00 -7.10
N PHE A 87 6.53 -5.40 -7.39
CA PHE A 87 7.83 -6.01 -7.08
C PHE A 87 8.06 -6.15 -5.57
N LEU A 88 7.69 -5.12 -4.78
CA LEU A 88 7.81 -5.15 -3.33
C LEU A 88 6.99 -6.28 -2.71
N LEU A 89 5.73 -6.43 -3.12
CA LEU A 89 4.83 -7.48 -2.63
C LEU A 89 5.39 -8.88 -2.94
N ARG A 90 5.94 -9.09 -4.14
CA ARG A 90 6.58 -10.37 -4.50
C ARG A 90 7.79 -10.66 -3.63
N GLN A 91 8.65 -9.67 -3.42
CA GLN A 91 9.83 -9.83 -2.57
C GLN A 91 9.45 -10.10 -1.10
N MET A 92 8.44 -9.43 -0.57
CA MET A 92 7.91 -9.70 0.77
C MET A 92 7.40 -11.14 0.92
N LEU A 93 6.71 -11.66 -0.09
CA LEU A 93 6.23 -13.04 -0.13
C LEU A 93 7.38 -14.07 -0.18
N GLU A 94 8.38 -13.83 -1.02
CA GLU A 94 9.55 -14.70 -1.11
C GLU A 94 10.32 -14.79 0.22
N GLN A 95 10.45 -13.67 0.94
CA GLN A 95 11.15 -13.62 2.24
C GLN A 95 10.40 -14.38 3.35
N ILE A 96 9.07 -14.51 3.27
CA ILE A 96 8.30 -15.35 4.21
C ILE A 96 8.22 -16.82 3.77
N GLY A 97 9.03 -17.24 2.79
CA GLY A 97 9.09 -18.62 2.31
C GLY A 97 7.92 -19.02 1.41
N ARG A 98 7.14 -18.05 0.92
CA ARG A 98 6.00 -18.29 0.03
C ARG A 98 6.28 -17.69 -1.35
N PRO A 99 6.95 -18.42 -2.26
CA PRO A 99 7.31 -17.87 -3.55
C PRO A 99 6.07 -17.39 -4.31
N ALA A 100 6.16 -16.21 -4.90
CA ALA A 100 5.09 -15.65 -5.71
C ALA A 100 5.00 -16.39 -7.05
N ARG A 101 4.25 -17.51 -7.08
CA ARG A 101 4.15 -18.41 -8.23
C ARG A 101 3.12 -17.96 -9.27
N GLY A 102 2.33 -16.91 -8.99
CA GLY A 102 1.39 -16.37 -9.98
C GLY A 102 1.11 -14.88 -9.84
N GLY A 103 0.02 -14.45 -10.48
CA GLY A 103 -0.38 -13.05 -10.60
C GLY A 103 0.52 -12.25 -11.54
N ASN A 104 -0.01 -11.81 -12.68
CA ASN A 104 0.67 -10.84 -13.55
C ASN A 104 0.43 -9.42 -13.03
N LEU A 105 1.28 -8.46 -13.42
CA LEU A 105 1.10 -7.03 -13.10
C LEU A 105 -0.32 -6.55 -13.47
N LEU A 106 -0.83 -6.98 -14.63
CA LEU A 106 -2.18 -6.65 -15.08
C LEU A 106 -3.26 -7.22 -14.16
N SER A 107 -3.07 -8.45 -13.66
CA SER A 107 -4.00 -9.06 -12.70
C SER A 107 -3.98 -8.33 -11.35
N TYR A 108 -2.81 -7.88 -10.91
CA TYR A 108 -2.67 -7.04 -9.73
C TYR A 108 -3.41 -5.72 -9.90
N VAL A 109 -3.20 -5.01 -11.02
CA VAL A 109 -3.91 -3.75 -11.31
C VAL A 109 -5.42 -3.97 -11.37
N ALA A 110 -5.87 -4.99 -12.11
CA ALA A 110 -7.29 -5.29 -12.23
C ALA A 110 -7.93 -5.66 -10.88
N MET A 111 -7.22 -6.41 -10.02
CA MET A 111 -7.67 -6.69 -8.66
C MET A 111 -7.73 -5.42 -7.82
N SER A 112 -6.70 -4.57 -7.85
CA SER A 112 -6.66 -3.31 -7.11
C SER A 112 -7.80 -2.38 -7.52
N VAL A 113 -8.11 -2.28 -8.82
CA VAL A 113 -9.27 -1.52 -9.33
C VAL A 113 -10.58 -2.12 -8.83
N LEU A 114 -10.74 -3.45 -8.89
CA LEU A 114 -11.95 -4.11 -8.40
C LEU A 114 -12.14 -3.94 -6.89
N ALA A 115 -11.06 -4.07 -6.11
CA ALA A 115 -11.05 -3.84 -4.67
C ALA A 115 -11.37 -2.37 -4.34
N MET A 116 -10.81 -1.43 -5.08
CA MET A 116 -11.10 0.00 -4.95
C MET A 116 -12.59 0.28 -5.19
N ILE A 117 -13.17 -0.22 -6.29
CA ILE A 117 -14.60 -0.05 -6.59
C ILE A 117 -15.46 -0.67 -5.47
N GLY A 118 -15.11 -1.88 -5.03
CA GLY A 118 -15.83 -2.55 -3.95
C GLY A 118 -15.77 -1.79 -2.63
N LEU A 119 -14.60 -1.25 -2.27
CA LEU A 119 -14.44 -0.41 -1.09
C LEU A 119 -15.22 0.90 -1.22
N MET A 120 -15.19 1.55 -2.39
CA MET A 120 -15.97 2.77 -2.64
C MET A 120 -17.46 2.52 -2.48
N ILE A 121 -17.99 1.45 -3.09
CA ILE A 121 -19.40 1.07 -2.92
C ILE A 121 -19.69 0.76 -1.45
N GLY A 122 -18.78 0.06 -0.77
CA GLY A 122 -18.85 -0.22 0.65
C GLY A 122 -19.05 1.05 1.48
N PHE A 123 -18.17 2.04 1.31
CA PHE A 123 -18.23 3.31 2.03
C PHE A 123 -19.41 4.20 1.61
N VAL A 124 -19.84 4.16 0.34
CA VAL A 124 -21.03 4.88 -0.14
C VAL A 124 -22.31 4.32 0.50
N LEU A 125 -22.39 2.99 0.66
CA LEU A 125 -23.53 2.37 1.31
C LEU A 125 -23.57 2.73 2.79
N LEU A 126 -22.48 2.51 3.54
CA LEU A 126 -22.31 2.92 4.95
C LEU A 126 -20.81 2.78 5.35
N VAL A 127 -20.35 3.49 6.39
CA VAL A 127 -18.95 3.36 6.87
C VAL A 127 -18.62 1.93 7.34
N ILE A 128 -19.56 1.27 8.03
CA ILE A 128 -19.38 -0.09 8.57
C ILE A 128 -19.11 -1.14 7.48
N PRO A 129 -19.91 -1.28 6.40
CA PRO A 129 -19.61 -2.22 5.33
C PRO A 129 -18.28 -1.93 4.61
N GLY A 130 -17.90 -0.66 4.47
CA GLY A 130 -16.57 -0.29 3.96
C GLY A 130 -15.43 -0.85 4.84
N LEU A 131 -15.53 -0.71 6.16
CA LEU A 131 -14.55 -1.27 7.10
C LEU A 131 -14.52 -2.80 7.09
N ILE A 132 -15.68 -3.45 6.98
CA ILE A 132 -15.75 -4.91 6.87
C ILE A 132 -15.03 -5.39 5.60
N LEU A 133 -15.27 -4.75 4.46
CA LEU A 133 -14.59 -5.06 3.20
C LEU A 133 -13.07 -4.88 3.31
N LEU A 134 -12.60 -3.80 3.93
CA LEU A 134 -11.18 -3.52 4.15
C LEU A 134 -10.49 -4.65 4.91
N VAL A 135 -11.09 -5.09 6.00
CA VAL A 135 -10.57 -6.19 6.82
C VAL A 135 -10.60 -7.50 6.03
N ARG A 136 -11.69 -7.76 5.33
CA ARG A 136 -11.91 -9.02 4.62
C ARG A 136 -11.04 -9.18 3.38
N TRP A 137 -10.63 -8.09 2.75
CA TRP A 137 -9.74 -8.09 1.59
C TRP A 137 -8.28 -7.79 1.91
N SER A 138 -7.94 -7.61 3.20
CA SER A 138 -6.56 -7.35 3.64
C SER A 138 -5.56 -8.41 3.19
N ALA A 139 -5.95 -9.69 3.06
CA ALA A 139 -5.07 -10.78 2.61
C ALA A 139 -5.09 -11.04 1.09
N ALA A 140 -5.90 -10.30 0.32
CA ALA A 140 -6.14 -10.60 -1.09
C ALA A 140 -4.87 -10.53 -1.96
N ASN A 141 -3.96 -9.60 -1.68
CA ASN A 141 -2.69 -9.48 -2.39
C ASN A 141 -1.84 -10.76 -2.31
N GLY A 142 -1.77 -11.38 -1.13
CA GLY A 142 -1.04 -12.63 -0.94
C GLY A 142 -1.66 -13.80 -1.71
N PHE A 143 -2.98 -13.93 -1.70
CA PHE A 143 -3.69 -14.97 -2.43
C PHE A 143 -3.62 -14.82 -3.96
N LEU A 144 -3.58 -13.59 -4.48
CA LEU A 144 -3.40 -13.37 -5.91
C LEU A 144 -1.99 -13.78 -6.37
N LEU A 145 -0.97 -13.43 -5.58
CA LEU A 145 0.43 -13.66 -5.92
C LEU A 145 0.90 -15.09 -5.62
N SER A 146 0.22 -15.85 -4.75
CA SER A 146 0.49 -17.29 -4.56
C SER A 146 0.21 -18.10 -5.82
N GLY A 147 -0.65 -17.60 -6.71
CA GLY A 147 -0.87 -18.15 -8.06
C GLY A 147 -1.94 -19.22 -8.16
N ASP A 148 -2.58 -19.59 -7.07
CA ASP A 148 -3.58 -20.66 -7.06
C ASP A 148 -4.95 -20.22 -7.59
N LYS A 149 -5.20 -18.90 -7.70
CA LYS A 149 -6.53 -18.34 -7.95
C LYS A 149 -6.49 -17.09 -8.84
N GLY A 150 -7.54 -16.92 -9.65
CA GLY A 150 -7.80 -15.69 -10.39
C GLY A 150 -8.27 -14.54 -9.50
N ILE A 151 -8.46 -13.35 -10.08
CA ILE A 151 -8.77 -12.08 -9.38
C ILE A 151 -9.93 -12.21 -8.38
N THR A 152 -11.09 -12.69 -8.83
CA THR A 152 -12.28 -12.86 -7.98
C THR A 152 -12.10 -13.98 -6.96
N GLY A 153 -11.40 -15.06 -7.34
CA GLY A 153 -11.08 -16.17 -6.45
C GLY A 153 -10.17 -15.76 -5.29
N ALA A 154 -9.19 -14.87 -5.53
CA ALA A 154 -8.32 -14.32 -4.50
C ALA A 154 -9.10 -13.48 -3.47
N LEU A 155 -10.01 -12.62 -3.93
CA LEU A 155 -10.87 -11.81 -3.05
C LEU A 155 -11.84 -12.66 -2.22
N GLY A 156 -12.48 -13.66 -2.85
CA GLY A 156 -13.38 -14.59 -2.16
C GLY A 156 -12.66 -15.43 -1.11
N THR A 157 -11.48 -15.94 -1.44
CA THR A 157 -10.66 -16.72 -0.49
C THR A 157 -10.19 -15.86 0.68
N SER A 158 -9.78 -14.62 0.42
CA SER A 158 -9.45 -13.67 1.48
C SER A 158 -10.65 -13.44 2.41
N TRP A 159 -11.86 -13.31 1.86
CA TRP A 159 -13.08 -13.10 2.64
C TRP A 159 -13.41 -14.26 3.58
N GLU A 160 -13.32 -15.49 3.08
CA GLU A 160 -13.58 -16.71 3.86
C GLU A 160 -12.54 -16.87 4.97
N ALA A 161 -11.26 -16.69 4.62
CA ALA A 161 -10.16 -16.97 5.52
C ALA A 161 -10.07 -15.93 6.67
N THR A 162 -10.41 -14.66 6.41
CA THR A 162 -10.40 -13.60 7.43
C THR A 162 -11.62 -13.60 8.36
N GLY A 163 -12.64 -14.43 8.08
CA GLY A 163 -13.94 -14.30 8.74
C GLY A 163 -13.99 -14.62 10.23
N ARG A 164 -13.17 -15.56 10.70
CA ARG A 164 -13.09 -15.91 12.12
C ARG A 164 -12.25 -14.93 12.95
N ARG A 165 -11.43 -14.11 12.30
CA ARG A 165 -10.38 -13.28 12.93
C ARG A 165 -10.52 -11.78 12.62
N GLY A 166 -11.67 -11.38 12.06
CA GLY A 166 -11.88 -10.01 11.56
C GLY A 166 -11.67 -8.92 12.62
N TRP A 167 -12.04 -9.16 13.87
CA TRP A 167 -11.85 -8.19 14.96
C TRP A 167 -10.37 -7.96 15.32
N SER A 168 -9.57 -9.03 15.37
CA SER A 168 -8.13 -8.92 15.63
C SER A 168 -7.40 -8.25 14.46
N ILE A 169 -7.79 -8.56 13.22
CA ILE A 169 -7.25 -7.91 12.01
C ILE A 169 -7.62 -6.42 12.00
N PHE A 170 -8.87 -6.09 12.33
CA PHE A 170 -9.31 -4.71 12.45
C PHE A 170 -8.53 -3.96 13.52
N GLY A 171 -8.39 -4.53 14.72
CA GLY A 171 -7.64 -3.92 15.82
C GLY A 171 -6.16 -3.69 15.46
N ALA A 172 -5.51 -4.68 14.86
CA ALA A 172 -4.12 -4.55 14.39
C ALA A 172 -3.98 -3.49 13.28
N GLY A 173 -4.88 -3.48 12.31
CA GLY A 173 -4.90 -2.48 11.24
C GLY A 173 -5.12 -1.07 11.80
N LEU A 174 -6.02 -0.91 12.77
CA LEU A 174 -6.27 0.37 13.42
C LEU A 174 -5.04 0.87 14.20
N VAL A 175 -4.41 0.01 15.00
CA VAL A 175 -3.20 0.37 15.76
C VAL A 175 -2.06 0.76 14.81
N LEU A 176 -1.85 -0.03 13.75
CA LEU A 176 -0.85 0.29 12.73
C LEU A 176 -1.13 1.65 12.08
N TRP A 177 -2.38 1.87 11.64
CA TRP A 177 -2.77 3.10 10.97
C TRP A 177 -2.62 4.33 11.87
N VAL A 178 -3.04 4.24 13.14
CA VAL A 178 -2.82 5.31 14.13
C VAL A 178 -1.33 5.57 14.34
N GLY A 179 -0.51 4.52 14.49
CA GLY A 179 0.94 4.66 14.64
C GLY A 179 1.60 5.38 13.45
N LEU A 180 1.23 5.01 12.22
CA LEU A 180 1.72 5.64 11.00
C LEU A 180 1.21 7.08 10.85
N ALA A 181 -0.04 7.35 11.20
CA ALA A 181 -0.62 8.70 11.17
C ALA A 181 0.07 9.65 12.16
N VAL A 182 0.37 9.17 13.37
CA VAL A 182 1.14 9.94 14.37
C VAL A 182 2.54 10.23 13.84
N LEU A 183 3.25 9.22 13.31
CA LEU A 183 4.58 9.41 12.73
C LEU A 183 4.57 10.43 11.58
N SER A 184 3.59 10.32 10.69
CA SER A 184 3.45 11.21 9.54
C SER A 184 3.12 12.65 9.95
N SER A 185 2.25 12.83 10.93
CA SER A 185 1.85 14.17 11.39
C SER A 185 2.99 14.95 12.05
N ILE A 186 3.91 14.26 12.75
CA ILE A 186 5.12 14.88 13.31
C ILE A 186 5.98 15.46 12.18
N VAL A 187 6.22 14.69 11.12
CA VAL A 187 7.10 15.15 10.05
C VAL A 187 6.45 16.23 9.20
N VAL A 188 5.16 16.09 8.86
CA VAL A 188 4.40 17.15 8.17
C VAL A 188 4.37 18.42 9.01
N GLY A 189 4.20 18.31 10.33
CA GLY A 189 4.25 19.44 11.25
C GLY A 189 5.62 20.15 11.26
N ILE A 190 6.72 19.40 11.23
CA ILE A 190 8.08 19.95 11.12
C ILE A 190 8.25 20.68 9.79
N VAL A 191 7.86 20.06 8.67
CA VAL A 191 7.95 20.67 7.33
C VAL A 191 7.11 21.95 7.26
N ALA A 192 5.87 21.92 7.75
CA ALA A 192 4.98 23.09 7.78
C ALA A 192 5.55 24.23 8.66
N ALA A 193 6.14 23.90 9.81
CA ALA A 193 6.76 24.87 10.71
C ALA A 193 7.95 25.63 10.10
N THR A 194 8.56 25.10 9.03
CA THR A 194 9.65 25.79 8.31
C THR A 194 9.18 26.91 7.37
N GLY A 195 7.88 27.24 7.34
CA GLY A 195 7.35 28.40 6.59
C GLY A 195 7.21 28.14 5.09
N PHE A 196 6.98 26.88 4.72
CA PHE A 196 6.97 26.41 3.36
C PHE A 196 5.71 26.87 2.59
N THR A 197 5.89 27.55 1.46
CA THR A 197 4.80 27.89 0.54
C THR A 197 5.03 27.27 -0.83
N ALA A 198 4.01 26.55 -1.33
CA ALA A 198 4.01 26.03 -2.68
C ALA A 198 4.09 27.20 -3.67
N SER A 199 5.22 27.33 -4.35
CA SER A 199 5.39 28.24 -5.47
C SER A 199 5.59 27.40 -6.72
N GLY A 200 4.81 27.68 -7.77
CA GLY A 200 4.80 26.91 -9.03
C GLY A 200 6.05 27.14 -9.89
N GLY A 201 7.23 26.84 -9.35
CA GLY A 201 8.53 27.00 -10.01
C GLY A 201 9.64 26.20 -9.34
N PHE A 202 10.86 26.31 -9.88
CA PHE A 202 12.02 25.61 -9.32
C PHE A 202 12.32 26.09 -7.90
N SER A 203 12.27 25.17 -6.93
CA SER A 203 12.57 25.47 -5.53
C SER A 203 13.32 24.31 -4.88
N PRO A 204 14.61 24.48 -4.54
CA PRO A 204 15.41 23.46 -3.87
C PRO A 204 14.80 23.02 -2.53
N LEU A 205 14.30 23.98 -1.76
CA LEU A 205 13.62 23.69 -0.49
C LEU A 205 12.32 22.91 -0.74
N PHE A 206 11.59 23.22 -1.82
CA PHE A 206 10.39 22.48 -2.22
C PHE A 206 10.67 21.05 -2.62
N GLY A 207 11.72 20.82 -3.39
CA GLY A 207 12.18 19.47 -3.68
C GLY A 207 12.56 18.65 -2.46
N VAL A 208 13.25 19.26 -1.49
CA VAL A 208 13.62 18.58 -0.24
C VAL A 208 12.36 18.19 0.54
N ALA A 209 11.42 19.12 0.72
CA ALA A 209 10.17 18.84 1.43
C ALA A 209 9.36 17.73 0.74
N MET A 210 9.25 17.77 -0.59
CA MET A 210 8.58 16.73 -1.38
C MET A 210 9.28 15.38 -1.32
N THR A 211 10.63 15.38 -1.27
CA THR A 211 11.39 14.15 -1.06
C THR A 211 11.04 13.53 0.28
N VAL A 212 11.05 14.34 1.35
CA VAL A 212 10.72 13.89 2.70
C VAL A 212 9.28 13.35 2.76
N SER A 213 8.30 14.10 2.23
CA SER A 213 6.91 13.64 2.16
C SER A 213 6.76 12.34 1.37
N GLY A 214 7.39 12.24 0.20
CA GLY A 214 7.34 11.04 -0.63
C GLY A 214 8.02 9.82 0.02
N LEU A 215 9.10 10.01 0.78
CA LEU A 215 9.73 8.94 1.55
C LEU A 215 8.77 8.38 2.62
N ILE A 216 8.05 9.26 3.31
CA ILE A 216 7.09 8.88 4.35
C ILE A 216 5.89 8.16 3.74
N GLU A 217 5.33 8.71 2.67
CA GLU A 217 4.21 8.10 1.97
C GLU A 217 4.60 6.70 1.45
N ALA A 218 5.78 6.58 0.84
CA ALA A 218 6.27 5.28 0.39
C ALA A 218 6.48 4.32 1.57
N PHE A 219 6.98 4.79 2.71
CA PHE A 219 7.11 3.95 3.90
C PHE A 219 5.74 3.48 4.43
N ASN A 220 4.75 4.37 4.51
CA ASN A 220 3.39 4.04 4.92
C ASN A 220 2.73 3.01 3.99
N ASN A 221 2.94 3.16 2.68
CA ASN A 221 2.48 2.20 1.68
C ASN A 221 3.17 0.84 1.88
N ALA A 222 4.50 0.82 2.08
CA ALA A 222 5.25 -0.41 2.33
C ALA A 222 4.79 -1.11 3.61
N ALA A 223 4.54 -0.37 4.70
CA ALA A 223 4.00 -0.92 5.94
C ALA A 223 2.60 -1.50 5.75
N SER A 224 1.75 -0.85 4.94
CA SER A 224 0.42 -1.34 4.59
C SER A 224 0.48 -2.63 3.76
N PHE A 225 1.43 -2.74 2.83
CA PHE A 225 1.69 -3.97 2.09
C PHE A 225 2.23 -5.08 2.97
N ALA A 226 3.16 -4.79 3.87
CA ALA A 226 3.68 -5.76 4.83
C ALA A 226 2.56 -6.29 5.74
N PHE A 227 1.64 -5.43 6.18
CA PHE A 227 0.46 -5.85 6.95
C PHE A 227 -0.42 -6.79 6.13
N SER A 228 -0.69 -6.46 4.86
CA SER A 228 -1.45 -7.33 3.95
C SER A 228 -0.81 -8.73 3.82
N ILE A 229 0.51 -8.79 3.67
CA ILE A 229 1.26 -10.05 3.60
C ILE A 229 1.30 -10.79 4.95
N ALA A 230 1.42 -10.09 6.06
CA ALA A 230 1.39 -10.66 7.40
C ALA A 230 0.03 -11.31 7.71
N VAL A 231 -1.08 -10.63 7.38
CA VAL A 231 -2.41 -11.21 7.51
C VAL A 231 -2.55 -12.44 6.63
N PHE A 232 -2.08 -12.38 5.38
CA PHE A 232 -2.04 -13.55 4.50
C PHE A 232 -1.26 -14.72 5.10
N HIS A 233 -0.06 -14.50 5.65
CA HIS A 233 0.76 -15.55 6.26
C HIS A 233 0.07 -16.23 7.45
N LEU A 234 -0.67 -15.47 8.26
CA LEU A 234 -1.35 -15.97 9.45
C LEU A 234 -2.69 -16.68 9.14
N VAL A 235 -3.32 -16.31 8.04
CA VAL A 235 -4.69 -16.72 7.68
C VAL A 235 -4.71 -17.81 6.61
N ALA A 236 -3.72 -17.85 5.71
CA ALA A 236 -3.65 -18.87 4.69
C ALA A 236 -3.23 -20.23 5.29
N PRO A 237 -3.77 -21.36 4.76
CA PRO A 237 -3.37 -22.70 5.17
C PRO A 237 -1.85 -22.85 5.10
N ALA A 238 -1.23 -23.53 6.07
CA ALA A 238 0.17 -23.94 5.94
C ALA A 238 0.28 -24.84 4.69
N ASP A 239 1.30 -24.65 3.87
CA ASP A 239 1.55 -25.52 2.71
C ASP A 239 1.75 -26.95 3.25
N THR A 240 0.73 -27.80 3.12
CA THR A 240 0.77 -29.22 3.51
C THR A 240 1.56 -30.06 2.51
N SER A 241 2.19 -29.46 1.50
CA SER A 241 2.86 -30.19 0.41
C SER A 241 4.10 -31.00 0.81
N VAL A 242 4.56 -30.90 2.07
CA VAL A 242 5.68 -31.71 2.59
C VAL A 242 5.20 -32.84 3.51
N ALA A 243 3.96 -32.79 4.00
CA ALA A 243 3.42 -33.84 4.86
C ALA A 243 3.03 -35.11 4.06
N ASP A 244 2.61 -34.95 2.81
CA ASP A 244 2.17 -36.06 1.95
C ASP A 244 3.32 -36.85 1.28
N VAL A 245 4.60 -36.48 1.52
CA VAL A 245 5.77 -37.20 0.94
C VAL A 245 6.37 -38.20 1.94
N PHE A 246 5.90 -38.20 3.19
CA PHE A 246 6.42 -39.04 4.27
C PHE A 246 5.41 -40.04 4.86
N GLU A 247 4.25 -40.22 4.22
CA GLU A 247 3.27 -41.29 4.53
C GLU A 247 3.20 -42.31 3.38
#